data_AF-A0A8S2XIF9-F1
#
_entry.id   AF-A0A8S2XIF9-F1
#
_cell.length_a   1.000
_cell.length_b   1.000
_cell.length_c   1.000
_cell.angle_alpha   90.00
_cell.angle_beta   90.00
_cell.angle_gamma   90.00
#
_symmetry.space_group_name_H-M   'P 1'
#
loop_
_entity.id
_entity.type
_entity.pdbx_description
1 polymer ?
#
loop_
_entity_poly.entity_id
_entity_poly.type
_entity_poly.pdbx_seq_one_letter_code
_entity_poly.pdbx_strand_id
1 'polypeptide(L)'
;MMSITLSNGYVLDTSGPYPGSKNHALIAEHITKVNEHLAQWCRNDAAAIVDRGFDRERTVFEDLGLIVKMPASLTSKQHSWEEANQPRLITK
;
A
#
# COMPACT_ATOMS: atom_id res chain seq x y z
N MET A 1 -13.90 7.29 -0.97
CA MET A 1 -13.85 6.51 0.29
C MET A 1 -12.84 5.39 0.07
N MET A 2 -12.01 5.08 1.05
CA MET A 2 -11.13 3.91 1.05
C MET A 2 -11.57 2.96 2.15
N SER A 3 -11.38 1.66 1.94
CA SER A 3 -11.67 0.62 2.93
C SER A 3 -10.40 -0.12 3.28
N ILE A 4 -10.20 -0.39 4.58
CA ILE A 4 -9.15 -1.25 5.09
C ILE A 4 -9.80 -2.62 5.28
N THR A 5 -9.24 -3.64 4.64
CA THR A 5 -9.82 -4.99 4.65
C THR A 5 -8.78 -6.04 5.01
N LEU A 6 -9.25 -7.10 5.65
CA LEU A 6 -8.47 -8.32 5.87
C LEU A 6 -8.42 -9.16 4.58
N SER A 7 -7.46 -10.06 4.48
CA SER A 7 -7.26 -10.94 3.32
C SER A 7 -8.43 -11.90 3.07
N ASN A 8 -9.27 -12.13 4.07
CA ASN A 8 -10.50 -12.93 3.97
C ASN A 8 -11.74 -12.11 3.55
N GLY A 9 -11.56 -10.83 3.16
CA GLY A 9 -12.62 -9.96 2.68
C GLY A 9 -13.41 -9.22 3.76
N TYR A 10 -13.08 -9.40 5.05
CA TYR A 10 -13.70 -8.62 6.11
C TYR A 10 -13.23 -7.17 6.08
N VAL A 11 -14.18 -6.24 6.09
CA VAL A 11 -13.89 -4.81 6.21
C VAL A 11 -13.63 -4.51 7.68
N LEU A 12 -12.47 -3.92 7.93
CA LEU A 12 -12.01 -3.58 9.27
C LEU A 12 -12.33 -2.13 9.61
N ASP A 13 -12.13 -1.24 8.64
CA ASP A 13 -12.46 0.18 8.78
C ASP A 13 -12.65 0.84 7.41
N THR A 14 -13.26 2.02 7.39
CA THR A 14 -13.44 2.84 6.18
C THR A 14 -13.06 4.27 6.47
N SER A 15 -12.28 4.88 5.57
CA SER A 15 -11.84 6.26 5.69
C SER A 15 -12.35 7.13 4.54
N GLY A 16 -12.78 8.35 4.89
CA GLY A 16 -13.45 9.29 4.00
C GLY A 16 -14.87 9.63 4.47
N PRO A 17 -15.71 10.23 3.61
CA PRO A 17 -15.50 10.49 2.19
C PRO A 17 -14.40 11.53 1.91
N TYR A 18 -13.75 11.41 0.74
CA TYR A 18 -12.73 12.37 0.30
C TYR A 18 -13.22 13.14 -0.92
N PRO A 19 -12.97 14.46 -1.00
CA PRO A 19 -13.23 15.25 -2.21
C PRO A 19 -12.44 14.71 -3.40
N GLY A 20 -13.00 14.79 -4.61
CA GLY A 20 -12.30 14.38 -5.84
C GLY A 20 -11.04 15.20 -6.16
N SER A 21 -10.84 16.33 -5.48
CA SER A 21 -9.62 17.15 -5.55
C SER A 21 -8.47 16.62 -4.68
N LYS A 22 -8.72 15.68 -3.76
CA LYS A 22 -7.67 15.07 -2.95
C LYS A 22 -7.04 13.90 -3.72
N ASN A 23 -5.73 13.97 -3.88
CA ASN A 23 -4.96 12.88 -4.48
C ASN A 23 -4.83 11.70 -3.50
N HIS A 24 -4.47 10.55 -4.06
CA HIS A 24 -4.26 9.33 -3.29
C HIS A 24 -3.15 9.47 -2.23
N ALA A 25 -2.16 10.35 -2.47
CA ALA A 25 -1.09 10.69 -1.52
C ALA A 25 -1.59 11.19 -0.19
N LEU A 26 -2.36 12.27 -0.25
CA LEU A 26 -2.88 12.95 0.93
C LEU A 26 -3.91 12.08 1.64
N ILE A 27 -4.55 11.16 0.92
CA ILE A 27 -5.45 10.18 1.51
C ILE A 27 -4.65 9.11 2.26
N ALA A 28 -3.62 8.53 1.65
CA ALA A 28 -2.77 7.53 2.29
C ALA A 28 -2.09 8.08 3.55
N GLU A 29 -1.51 9.29 3.46
CA GLU A 29 -0.92 9.98 4.60
C GLU A 29 -1.94 10.25 5.72
N HIS A 30 -3.16 10.65 5.36
CA HIS A 30 -4.21 10.86 6.35
C HIS A 30 -4.60 9.54 7.04
N ILE A 31 -4.77 8.45 6.28
CA ILE A 31 -5.12 7.14 6.84
C ILE A 31 -4.03 6.65 7.79
N THR A 32 -2.75 6.78 7.41
CA THR A 32 -1.64 6.30 8.23
C THR A 32 -1.43 7.14 9.50
N LYS A 33 -1.72 8.44 9.45
CA LYS A 33 -1.60 9.34 10.62
C LYS A 33 -2.80 9.29 11.56
N VAL A 34 -4.01 9.15 11.02
CA VAL A 34 -5.25 9.24 11.82
C VAL A 34 -5.67 7.88 12.36
N ASN A 35 -5.31 6.80 11.67
CA ASN A 35 -5.69 5.46 12.10
C ASN A 35 -4.62 4.89 13.03
N GLU A 36 -4.69 5.26 14.31
CA GLU A 36 -3.79 4.75 15.36
C GLU A 36 -3.77 3.21 15.42
N HIS A 37 -4.89 2.56 15.07
CA HIS A 37 -5.00 1.12 15.03
C HIS A 37 -4.23 0.51 13.85
N LEU A 38 -4.22 1.19 12.70
CA LEU A 38 -3.43 0.76 11.54
C LEU A 38 -1.93 0.77 11.89
N ALA A 39 -1.45 1.83 12.55
CA ALA A 39 -0.08 1.91 13.03
C ALA A 39 0.26 0.79 14.03
N GLN A 40 -0.67 0.40 14.91
CA GLN A 40 -0.48 -0.73 15.84
C GLN A 40 -0.44 -2.09 15.12
N TRP A 41 -1.17 -2.27 14.02
CA TRP A 41 -1.13 -3.50 13.22
C TRP A 41 0.11 -3.57 12.33
N CYS A 42 0.61 -2.43 11.87
CA CYS A 42 1.85 -2.26 11.16
C CYS A 42 3.05 -2.40 12.12
N ARG A 43 3.40 -3.66 12.46
CA ARG A 43 4.62 -3.95 13.22
C ARG A 43 5.87 -3.61 12.39
N ASN A 44 6.96 -3.26 13.09
CA ASN A 44 8.30 -3.23 12.48
C ASN A 44 8.56 -4.55 11.75
N ASP A 45 9.15 -4.48 10.55
CA ASP A 45 9.39 -5.57 9.60
C ASP A 45 8.17 -6.08 8.79
N ALA A 46 6.98 -5.51 8.98
CA ALA A 46 5.87 -5.81 8.08
C ALA A 46 6.11 -5.25 6.68
N ALA A 47 5.70 -6.00 5.64
CA ALA A 47 5.80 -5.55 4.26
C ALA A 47 4.52 -4.83 3.81
N ALA A 48 4.68 -3.70 3.13
CA ALA A 48 3.60 -2.99 2.44
C ALA A 48 3.74 -3.20 0.94
N ILE A 49 2.79 -3.91 0.32
CA ILE A 49 2.74 -4.04 -1.14
C ILE A 49 1.84 -2.93 -1.67
N VAL A 50 2.42 -1.98 -2.40
CA VAL A 50 1.69 -0.83 -2.94
C VAL A 50 1.66 -0.86 -4.47
N ASP A 51 0.59 -0.34 -5.04
CA ASP A 51 0.50 -0.13 -6.49
C ASP A 51 1.48 0.93 -6.96
N ARG A 52 1.91 0.85 -8.22
CA ARG A 52 2.88 1.80 -8.82
C ARG A 52 2.43 3.26 -8.78
N GLY A 53 1.12 3.51 -8.71
CA GLY A 53 0.58 4.85 -8.57
C GLY A 53 0.88 5.53 -7.22
N PHE A 54 1.42 4.77 -6.25
CA PHE A 54 1.75 5.21 -4.90
C PHE A 54 3.27 5.42 -4.66
N ASP A 55 4.06 5.53 -5.73
CA ASP A 55 5.52 5.68 -5.60
C ASP A 55 5.92 6.96 -4.85
N ARG A 56 5.15 8.05 -4.98
CA ARG A 56 5.41 9.32 -4.27
C ARG A 56 5.09 9.24 -2.79
N GLU A 57 4.29 8.26 -2.42
CA GLU A 57 3.75 7.99 -1.10
C GLU A 57 4.57 6.93 -0.36
N ARG A 58 5.56 6.32 -1.03
CA ARG A 58 6.43 5.30 -0.46
C ARG A 58 7.00 5.72 0.89
N THR A 59 7.49 6.95 0.99
CA THR A 59 8.08 7.49 2.23
C THR A 59 7.10 7.44 3.40
N VAL A 60 5.81 7.66 3.17
CA VAL A 60 4.79 7.59 4.24
C VAL A 60 4.74 6.21 4.88
N PHE A 61 4.88 5.14 4.09
CA PHE A 61 4.86 3.77 4.59
C PHE A 61 6.22 3.39 5.21
N GLU A 62 7.32 3.86 4.65
CA GLU A 62 8.67 3.64 5.21
C GLU A 62 8.84 4.32 6.57
N ASP A 63 8.28 5.53 6.74
CA ASP A 63 8.28 6.26 8.01
C ASP A 63 7.49 5.53 9.12
N LEU A 64 6.57 4.62 8.74
CA LEU A 64 5.87 3.72 9.67
C LEU A 64 6.67 2.45 10.01
N GLY A 65 7.90 2.31 9.49
CA GLY A 65 8.73 1.13 9.69
C GLY A 65 8.39 -0.06 8.78
N LEU A 66 7.64 0.17 7.70
CA LEU A 66 7.24 -0.88 6.76
C LEU A 66 8.27 -1.09 5.65
N ILE A 67 8.46 -2.35 5.26
CA ILE A 67 9.23 -2.73 4.07
C ILE A 67 8.34 -2.54 2.85
N VAL A 68 8.49 -1.44 2.13
CA VAL A 68 7.68 -1.16 0.94
C VAL A 68 8.16 -2.02 -0.24
N LYS A 69 7.22 -2.74 -0.85
CA LYS A 69 7.38 -3.50 -2.09
C LYS A 69 6.41 -2.96 -3.13
N MET A 70 6.84 -2.90 -4.38
CA MET A 70 6.05 -2.34 -5.45
C MET A 70 6.32 -3.08 -6.76
N PRO A 71 5.31 -3.26 -7.64
CA PRO A 71 5.52 -3.90 -8.92
C PRO A 71 6.57 -3.16 -9.76
N ALA A 72 7.45 -3.91 -10.41
CA ALA A 72 8.48 -3.34 -11.27
C ALA A 72 7.88 -2.54 -12.43
N SER A 73 8.63 -1.55 -12.92
CA SER A 73 8.31 -0.87 -14.18
C SER A 73 8.75 -1.73 -15.36
N LEU A 74 7.92 -1.78 -16.39
CA LEU A 74 8.23 -2.47 -17.65
C LEU A 74 9.49 -1.86 -18.26
N THR A 75 10.57 -2.63 -18.28
CA THR A 75 11.80 -2.33 -19.02
C THR A 75 11.78 -2.91 -20.44
N SER A 76 10.87 -3.85 -20.70
CA SER A 76 10.65 -4.48 -22.00
C SER A 76 9.14 -4.58 -22.29
N LYS A 77 8.76 -5.31 -23.35
CA LYS A 77 7.36 -5.49 -23.74
C LYS A 77 6.54 -6.25 -22.68
N GLN A 78 7.18 -7.07 -21.84
CA GLN A 78 6.52 -7.84 -20.78
C GLN A 78 7.51 -8.19 -19.66
N HIS A 79 7.01 -8.31 -18.42
CA HIS A 79 7.79 -8.85 -17.31
C HIS A 79 7.98 -10.37 -17.42
N SER A 80 9.10 -10.87 -16.90
CA SER A 80 9.21 -12.28 -16.56
C SER A 80 8.23 -12.64 -15.43
N TRP A 81 8.01 -13.95 -15.22
CA TRP A 81 7.18 -14.40 -14.10
C TRP A 81 7.75 -13.89 -12.78
N GLU A 82 9.07 -13.98 -12.60
CA GLU A 82 9.77 -13.57 -11.38
C GLU A 82 9.60 -12.06 -11.14
N GLU A 83 9.81 -11.24 -12.17
CA GLU A 83 9.67 -9.77 -12.09
C GLU A 83 8.25 -9.33 -11.77
N ALA A 84 7.24 -10.02 -12.29
CA ALA A 84 5.84 -9.68 -12.07
C ALA A 84 5.34 -10.07 -10.67
N ASN A 85 5.89 -11.15 -10.10
CA ASN A 85 5.31 -11.83 -8.93
C ASN A 85 6.11 -11.67 -7.64
N GLN A 86 7.45 -11.67 -7.69
CA GLN A 86 8.28 -11.55 -6.48
C GLN A 86 8.01 -10.26 -5.68
N PRO A 87 7.89 -9.07 -6.29
CA PRO A 87 7.60 -7.85 -5.53
C PRO A 87 6.21 -7.86 -4.88
N ARG A 88 5.31 -8.73 -5.34
CA ARG A 88 3.96 -8.91 -4.80
C ARG A 88 3.85 -10.06 -3.81
N LEU A 89 4.98 -10.69 -3.47
CA LEU A 89 5.06 -11.88 -2.61
C LEU A 89 4.19 -13.04 -3.12
N ILE A 90 3.98 -13.12 -4.44
CA ILE A 90 3.23 -14.22 -5.07
C ILE A 90 4.18 -15.39 -5.28
N THR A 91 3.84 -16.54 -4.68
CA THR A 91 4.57 -17.81 -4.86
C THR A 91 3.93 -18.65 -5.98
N LYS A 92 4.70 -19.55 -6.58
CA LYS A 92 4.17 -20.58 -7.50
C LYS A 92 3.35 -21.63 -6.74
#